data_AF-A0A1F8N8P3-F1
#
_entry.id   AF-A0A1F8N8P3-F1
#
_cell.length_a   1.000
_cell.length_b   1.000
_cell.length_c   1.000
_cell.angle_alpha   90.00
_cell.angle_beta   90.00
_cell.angle_gamma   90.00
#
_symmetry.space_group_name_H-M   'P 1'
#
loop_
_entity.id
_entity.type
_entity.pdbx_description
1 polymer ?
#
loop_
_entity_poly.entity_id
_entity_poly.type
_entity_poly.pdbx_seq_one_letter_code
_entity_poly.pdbx_strand_id
1 'polypeptide(L)'
;METAIISIICIALIVFGGMTMSRGFMTSVDASTTGLGEMGQRDETIMRTGLTAVGASLSSNDTVQMVVENSGQVKLADFDKWDVFIQYYDGAGDYHVVWLPYVAGAPADNEWGIAWLRLGGQPETFEPNVLNPGEQMMIRAQVNPAVGDNTTNMVVAVTPSGITVSAHFSP
;
A
#
# COMPACT_ATOMS: atom_id res chain seq x y z
N MET A 1 39.42 -47.25 35.58
CA MET A 1 38.03 -47.05 35.12
C MET A 1 37.60 -45.60 35.21
N GLU A 2 37.94 -44.87 36.28
CA GLU A 2 37.56 -43.46 36.48
C GLU A 2 37.98 -42.51 35.35
N THR A 3 39.23 -42.62 34.87
CA THR A 3 39.73 -41.81 33.73
C THR A 3 38.97 -42.05 32.43
N ALA A 4 38.55 -43.28 32.15
CA ALA A 4 37.79 -43.62 30.95
C ALA A 4 36.38 -43.00 30.95
N ILE A 5 35.73 -42.96 32.12
CA ILE A 5 34.41 -42.34 32.29
C ILE A 5 34.50 -40.83 32.06
N ILE A 6 35.51 -40.17 32.64
CA ILE A 6 35.74 -38.73 32.46
C ILE A 6 35.96 -38.39 30.98
N SER A 7 36.79 -39.17 30.27
CA SER A 7 37.03 -38.96 28.84
C SER A 7 35.76 -39.08 28.00
N ILE A 8 34.90 -40.08 28.28
CA ILE A 8 33.63 -40.27 27.54
C ILE A 8 32.68 -39.08 27.76
N ILE A 9 32.57 -38.58 29.00
CA ILE A 9 31.73 -37.42 29.32
C ILE A 9 32.25 -36.16 28.59
N CYS A 10 33.57 -35.93 28.59
CA CYS A 10 34.16 -34.81 27.87
C CYS A 10 33.89 -34.88 26.36
N ILE A 11 34.04 -36.04 25.74
CA ILE A 11 33.74 -36.24 24.31
C ILE A 11 32.25 -35.98 24.03
N ALA A 12 31.36 -36.50 24.88
CA ALA A 12 29.92 -36.30 24.72
C ALA A 12 29.53 -34.81 24.80
N LEU A 13 30.12 -34.06 25.74
CA LEU A 13 29.88 -32.62 25.88
C LEU A 13 30.40 -31.83 24.67
N ILE A 14 31.58 -32.17 24.15
CA ILE A 14 32.14 -31.52 22.96
C ILE A 14 31.24 -31.78 21.75
N VAL A 15 30.80 -33.02 21.54
CA VAL A 15 29.93 -33.39 20.43
C VAL A 15 28.57 -32.69 20.55
N PHE A 16 27.98 -32.66 21.74
CA PHE A 16 26.69 -31.99 21.97
C PHE A 16 26.78 -30.47 21.82
N GLY A 17 27.86 -29.86 22.33
CA GLY A 17 28.15 -28.43 22.15
C GLY A 17 28.35 -28.08 20.67
N GLY A 18 29.16 -28.88 19.96
CA GLY A 18 29.40 -28.71 18.52
C GLY A 18 28.13 -28.85 17.68
N MET A 19 27.30 -29.86 17.96
CA MET A 19 26.01 -30.03 17.28
C MET A 19 25.06 -28.87 17.56
N THR A 20 24.97 -28.40 18.81
CA THR A 20 24.11 -27.27 19.19
C THR A 20 24.55 -25.98 18.49
N MET A 21 25.85 -25.69 18.48
CA MET A 21 26.41 -24.53 17.80
C MET A 21 26.20 -24.59 16.28
N SER A 22 26.42 -25.77 15.67
CA SER A 22 26.19 -25.98 14.24
C SER A 22 24.73 -25.76 13.85
N ARG A 23 23.77 -26.25 14.66
CA ARG A 23 22.34 -25.98 14.46
C ARG A 23 22.03 -24.49 14.56
N GLY A 24 22.52 -23.81 15.58
CA GLY A 24 22.32 -22.37 15.75
C GLY A 24 22.84 -21.56 14.57
N PHE A 25 24.02 -21.91 14.06
CA PHE A 25 24.59 -21.28 12.87
C PHE A 25 23.73 -21.53 11.62
N MET A 26 23.37 -22.79 11.34
CA MET A 26 22.55 -23.14 10.17
C MET A 26 21.20 -22.41 10.19
N THR A 27 20.49 -22.41 11.33
CA THR A 27 19.22 -21.69 11.46
C THR A 27 19.37 -20.19 11.25
N SER A 28 20.48 -19.60 11.72
CA SER A 28 20.75 -18.17 11.51
C SER A 28 21.02 -17.85 10.04
N VAL A 29 21.75 -18.72 9.34
CA VAL A 29 22.01 -18.60 7.90
C VAL A 29 20.69 -18.72 7.12
N ASP A 30 19.89 -19.75 7.41
CA ASP A 30 18.61 -19.97 6.74
C ASP A 30 17.67 -18.77 6.91
N ALA A 31 17.50 -18.28 8.15
CA ALA A 31 16.68 -17.11 8.43
C ALA A 31 17.20 -15.85 7.70
N SER A 32 18.51 -15.67 7.63
CA SER A 32 19.12 -14.53 6.92
C SER A 32 18.90 -14.62 5.41
N THR A 33 19.08 -15.80 4.83
CA THR A 33 18.87 -16.03 3.39
C THR A 33 17.41 -15.85 3.01
N THR A 34 16.47 -16.36 3.81
CA THR A 34 15.03 -16.13 3.61
C THR A 34 14.69 -14.65 3.71
N GLY A 35 15.15 -13.96 4.76
CA GLY A 35 14.89 -12.52 4.93
C GLY A 35 15.43 -11.67 3.79
N LEU A 36 16.64 -11.97 3.28
CA LEU A 36 17.21 -11.31 2.10
C LEU A 36 16.37 -11.57 0.83
N GLY A 37 15.84 -12.79 0.68
CA GLY A 37 14.95 -13.13 -0.43
C GLY A 37 13.65 -12.33 -0.39
N GLU A 38 13.01 -12.25 0.78
CA GLU A 38 11.78 -11.46 0.99
C GLU A 38 12.00 -9.96 0.77
N MET A 39 13.13 -9.42 1.25
CA MET A 39 13.54 -8.04 0.97
C MET A 39 13.69 -7.79 -0.53
N GLY A 40 14.39 -8.68 -1.24
CA GLY A 40 14.56 -8.56 -2.69
C GLY A 40 13.22 -8.60 -3.46
N GLN A 41 12.30 -9.48 -3.08
CA GLN A 41 10.95 -9.54 -3.69
C GLN A 41 10.15 -8.27 -3.42
N ARG A 42 10.22 -7.72 -2.20
CA ARG A 42 9.56 -6.47 -1.85
C ARG A 42 10.13 -5.30 -2.64
N ASP A 43 11.45 -5.19 -2.74
CA ASP A 43 12.13 -4.15 -3.49
C ASP A 43 11.77 -4.22 -4.98
N GLU A 44 11.72 -5.42 -5.56
CA GLU A 44 11.27 -5.61 -6.95
C GLU A 44 9.83 -5.12 -7.14
N THR A 45 8.94 -5.45 -6.21
CA THR A 45 7.53 -5.03 -6.25
C THR A 45 7.41 -3.51 -6.15
N ILE A 46 8.17 -2.87 -5.26
CA ILE A 46 8.19 -1.41 -5.11
C ILE A 46 8.71 -0.76 -6.41
N MET A 47 9.84 -1.24 -6.95
CA MET A 47 10.44 -0.72 -8.17
C MET A 47 9.54 -0.85 -9.40
N ARG A 48 8.71 -1.90 -9.45
CA ARG A 48 7.80 -2.17 -10.56
C ARG A 48 6.40 -1.59 -10.34
N THR A 49 6.11 -1.05 -9.17
CA THR A 49 4.85 -0.33 -8.92
C THR A 49 4.99 1.10 -9.44
N GLY A 50 4.04 1.51 -10.28
CA GLY A 50 3.98 2.86 -10.83
C GLY A 50 2.52 3.32 -10.85
N LEU A 51 2.27 4.54 -10.37
CA LEU A 51 0.93 5.11 -10.33
C LEU A 51 1.02 6.57 -10.76
N THR A 52 0.14 6.97 -11.67
CA THR A 52 0.13 8.32 -12.26
C THR A 52 -1.25 8.93 -12.13
N ALA A 53 -1.32 10.20 -11.70
CA ALA A 53 -2.57 10.94 -11.67
C ALA A 53 -2.92 11.41 -13.08
N VAL A 54 -4.10 11.04 -13.56
CA VAL A 54 -4.68 11.58 -14.79
C VAL A 54 -5.32 12.95 -14.52
N GLY A 55 -5.94 13.10 -13.34
CA GLY A 55 -6.50 14.37 -12.89
C GLY A 55 -7.36 14.22 -11.64
N ALA A 56 -7.77 15.34 -11.06
CA ALA A 56 -8.77 15.39 -10.01
C ALA A 56 -9.76 16.54 -10.24
N SER A 57 -11.01 16.33 -9.81
CA SER A 57 -12.08 17.32 -9.90
C SER A 57 -13.03 17.22 -8.72
N LEU A 58 -13.72 18.32 -8.43
CA LEU A 58 -14.82 18.33 -7.47
C LEU A 58 -16.15 18.11 -8.22
N SER A 59 -17.02 17.27 -7.66
CA SER A 59 -18.39 17.08 -8.12
C SER A 59 -19.37 17.91 -7.29
N SER A 60 -20.58 18.12 -7.79
CA SER A 60 -21.59 19.04 -7.21
C SER A 60 -22.07 18.73 -5.79
N ASN A 61 -21.66 17.60 -5.21
CA ASN A 61 -22.04 17.17 -3.86
C ASN A 61 -20.81 17.08 -2.93
N ASP A 62 -19.82 17.95 -3.09
CA ASP A 62 -18.56 17.90 -2.31
C ASP A 62 -17.81 16.57 -2.43
N THR A 63 -18.02 15.89 -3.55
CA THR A 63 -17.37 14.63 -3.83
C THR A 63 -16.13 14.87 -4.68
N VAL A 64 -14.96 14.63 -4.10
CA VAL A 64 -13.68 14.68 -4.80
C VAL A 64 -13.53 13.42 -5.65
N GLN A 65 -13.23 13.60 -6.93
CA GLN A 65 -12.98 12.51 -7.88
C GLN A 65 -11.55 12.61 -8.38
N MET A 66 -10.76 11.56 -8.16
CA MET A 66 -9.40 11.46 -8.64
C MET A 66 -9.29 10.26 -9.59
N VAL A 67 -8.78 10.50 -10.79
CA VAL A 67 -8.50 9.42 -11.74
C VAL A 67 -7.01 9.11 -11.69
N VAL A 68 -6.70 7.84 -11.40
CA VAL A 68 -5.35 7.30 -11.34
C VAL A 68 -5.18 6.21 -12.39
N GLU A 69 -3.99 6.14 -12.97
CA GLU A 69 -3.60 5.13 -13.94
C GLU A 69 -2.44 4.30 -13.38
N ASN A 70 -2.53 2.98 -13.48
CA ASN A 70 -1.41 2.10 -13.16
C ASN A 70 -0.42 2.09 -14.32
N SER A 71 0.58 2.95 -14.23
CA SER A 71 1.69 3.05 -15.19
C SER A 71 2.84 2.07 -14.89
N GLY A 72 2.71 1.27 -13.83
CA GLY A 72 3.66 0.24 -13.44
C GLY A 72 3.48 -1.09 -14.17
N GLN A 73 4.08 -2.13 -13.60
CA GLN A 73 4.03 -3.52 -14.10
C GLN A 73 3.48 -4.50 -13.06
N VAL A 74 3.01 -3.99 -11.93
CA VAL A 74 2.44 -4.76 -10.82
C VAL A 74 0.95 -4.49 -10.76
N LYS A 75 0.16 -5.55 -10.60
CA LYS A 75 -1.27 -5.44 -10.35
C LYS A 75 -1.49 -4.92 -8.93
N LEU A 76 -2.36 -3.93 -8.77
CA LEU A 76 -2.65 -3.36 -7.45
C LEU A 76 -4.06 -3.75 -7.02
N ALA A 77 -4.16 -4.36 -5.84
CA ALA A 77 -5.42 -4.78 -5.23
C ALA A 77 -5.47 -4.29 -3.78
N ASP A 78 -6.32 -4.91 -2.95
CA ASP A 78 -6.47 -4.64 -1.52
C ASP A 78 -6.64 -3.14 -1.23
N PHE A 79 -7.64 -2.52 -1.87
CA PHE A 79 -7.90 -1.08 -1.75
C PHE A 79 -8.22 -0.64 -0.33
N ASP A 80 -8.62 -1.56 0.55
CA ASP A 80 -8.79 -1.34 1.98
C ASP A 80 -7.47 -1.03 2.71
N LYS A 81 -6.33 -1.36 2.11
CA LYS A 81 -4.98 -1.07 2.63
C LYS A 81 -4.37 0.19 2.02
N TRP A 82 -5.08 0.87 1.12
CA TRP A 82 -4.63 2.15 0.58
C TRP A 82 -5.03 3.27 1.52
N ASP A 83 -4.19 4.30 1.59
CA ASP A 83 -4.50 5.50 2.34
C ASP A 83 -4.83 6.65 1.38
N VAL A 84 -5.93 7.34 1.64
CA VAL A 84 -6.32 8.54 0.90
C VAL A 84 -6.40 9.73 1.85
N PHE A 85 -5.67 10.79 1.50
CA PHE A 85 -5.66 12.05 2.22
C PHE A 85 -6.17 13.17 1.34
N ILE A 86 -6.95 14.09 1.92
CA ILE A 86 -7.40 15.30 1.25
C ILE A 86 -6.98 16.51 2.07
N GLN A 87 -6.36 17.46 1.38
CA GLN A 87 -5.98 18.76 1.91
C GLN A 87 -6.85 19.80 1.23
N TYR A 88 -7.68 20.49 1.99
CA TYR A 88 -8.62 21.47 1.44
C TYR A 88 -8.93 22.61 2.39
N TYR A 89 -9.47 23.69 1.85
CA TYR A 89 -10.07 24.77 2.64
C TYR A 89 -11.58 24.64 2.58
N ASP A 90 -12.28 24.84 3.70
CA ASP A 90 -13.74 24.87 3.73
C ASP A 90 -14.30 26.25 3.35
N GLY A 91 -15.63 26.37 3.31
CA GLY A 91 -16.31 27.64 3.02
C GLY A 91 -16.12 28.74 4.08
N ALA A 92 -15.64 28.41 5.29
CA ALA A 92 -15.28 29.38 6.32
C ALA A 92 -13.82 29.87 6.17
N GLY A 93 -13.02 29.20 5.33
CA GLY A 93 -11.61 29.47 5.11
C GLY A 93 -10.69 28.69 6.05
N ASP A 94 -11.20 27.71 6.80
CA ASP A 94 -10.40 26.84 7.65
C ASP A 94 -9.71 25.76 6.81
N TYR A 95 -8.44 25.47 7.13
CA TYR A 95 -7.63 24.48 6.44
C TYR A 95 -7.75 23.11 7.10
N HIS A 96 -8.08 22.10 6.30
CA HIS A 96 -8.29 20.72 6.73
C HIS A 96 -7.31 19.77 6.04
N VAL A 97 -6.77 18.83 6.82
CA VAL A 97 -6.02 17.66 6.32
C VAL A 97 -6.69 16.43 6.91
N VAL A 98 -7.39 15.67 6.07
CA VAL A 98 -8.20 14.52 6.51
C VAL A 98 -7.69 13.25 5.88
N TRP A 99 -7.57 12.21 6.69
CA TRP A 99 -7.47 10.83 6.23
C TRP A 99 -8.87 10.25 6.10
N LEU A 100 -9.11 9.54 5.01
CA LEU A 100 -10.41 8.92 4.72
C LEU A 100 -10.27 7.39 4.79
N PRO A 101 -11.10 6.68 5.58
CA PRO A 101 -11.19 5.23 5.52
C PRO A 101 -11.83 4.76 4.20
N TYR A 102 -11.40 3.58 3.74
CA TYR A 102 -11.97 2.92 2.58
C TYR A 102 -13.31 2.26 2.92
N VAL A 103 -14.29 2.38 2.02
CA VAL A 103 -15.53 1.61 2.06
C VAL A 103 -15.77 0.92 0.72
N ALA A 104 -16.25 -0.33 0.79
CA ALA A 104 -16.70 -1.07 -0.38
C ALA A 104 -18.07 -0.55 -0.82
N GLY A 105 -18.10 0.46 -1.69
CA GLY A 105 -19.33 1.01 -2.26
C GLY A 105 -19.31 2.52 -2.44
N ALA A 106 -20.49 3.13 -2.33
CA ALA A 106 -20.63 4.57 -2.35
C ALA A 106 -20.15 5.16 -1.00
N PRO A 107 -19.17 6.07 -1.00
CA PRO A 107 -18.66 6.67 0.24
C PRO A 107 -19.72 7.53 0.93
N ALA A 108 -19.82 7.42 2.25
CA ALA A 108 -20.50 8.41 3.10
C ALA A 108 -19.53 9.55 3.48
N ASP A 109 -20.01 10.50 4.28
CA ASP A 109 -19.22 11.64 4.73
C ASP A 109 -17.88 11.22 5.36
N ASN A 110 -16.81 11.82 4.86
CA ASN A 110 -15.43 11.54 5.24
C ASN A 110 -14.99 10.10 5.00
N GLU A 111 -15.49 9.47 3.94
CA GLU A 111 -15.02 8.16 3.46
C GLU A 111 -14.57 8.25 2.00
N TRP A 112 -13.81 7.25 1.55
CA TRP A 112 -13.51 7.07 0.14
C TRP A 112 -13.84 5.66 -0.34
N GLY A 113 -14.10 5.55 -1.63
CA GLY A 113 -14.35 4.30 -2.32
C GLY A 113 -13.98 4.41 -3.79
N ILE A 114 -14.29 3.35 -4.54
CA ILE A 114 -13.97 3.28 -5.96
C ILE A 114 -15.26 3.44 -6.77
N ALA A 115 -15.25 4.42 -7.67
CA ALA A 115 -16.39 4.65 -8.56
C ALA A 115 -16.39 3.69 -9.75
N TRP A 116 -15.21 3.42 -10.33
CA TRP A 116 -15.04 2.48 -11.44
C TRP A 116 -13.57 2.11 -11.65
N LEU A 117 -13.35 0.96 -12.30
CA LEU A 117 -12.11 0.54 -12.94
C LEU A 117 -12.37 0.32 -14.44
N ARG A 118 -11.47 0.83 -15.29
CA ARG A 118 -11.63 0.79 -16.75
C ARG A 118 -10.30 0.64 -17.48
N LEU A 119 -10.34 -0.04 -18.62
CA LEU A 119 -9.25 -0.09 -19.60
C LEU A 119 -9.69 0.59 -20.89
N GLY A 120 -9.00 1.64 -21.33
CA GLY A 120 -9.36 2.34 -22.59
C GLY A 120 -10.81 2.85 -22.63
N GLY A 121 -11.37 3.20 -21.46
CA GLY A 121 -12.76 3.67 -21.31
C GLY A 121 -13.82 2.56 -21.24
N GLN A 122 -13.45 1.29 -21.38
CA GLN A 122 -14.37 0.16 -21.23
C GLN A 122 -14.37 -0.36 -19.77
N PRO A 123 -15.51 -0.78 -19.22
CA PRO A 123 -15.57 -1.43 -17.92
C PRO A 123 -14.67 -2.66 -17.86
N GLU A 124 -14.01 -2.84 -16.72
CA GLU A 124 -13.24 -4.04 -16.44
C GLU A 124 -14.11 -5.30 -16.60
N THR A 125 -13.59 -6.30 -17.30
CA THR A 125 -14.29 -7.57 -17.56
C THR A 125 -13.54 -8.79 -17.01
N PHE A 126 -12.23 -8.67 -16.72
CA PHE A 126 -11.38 -9.82 -16.45
C PHE A 126 -11.11 -10.07 -14.95
N GLU A 127 -10.69 -9.06 -14.18
CA GLU A 127 -10.23 -9.24 -12.80
C GLU A 127 -10.85 -8.22 -11.81
N PRO A 128 -12.14 -8.36 -11.47
CA PRO A 128 -12.84 -7.36 -10.68
C PRO A 128 -12.11 -6.99 -9.38
N ASN A 129 -11.98 -5.68 -9.14
CA ASN A 129 -11.29 -5.10 -7.99
C ASN A 129 -9.77 -5.26 -8.01
N VAL A 130 -9.16 -5.39 -9.19
CA VAL A 130 -7.71 -5.37 -9.36
C VAL A 130 -7.37 -4.31 -10.39
N LEU A 131 -6.54 -3.34 -10.03
CA LEU A 131 -6.04 -2.34 -10.96
C LEU A 131 -4.84 -2.92 -11.72
N ASN A 132 -5.07 -3.39 -12.94
CA ASN A 132 -4.01 -3.94 -13.79
C ASN A 132 -3.14 -2.84 -14.42
N PRO A 133 -1.90 -3.18 -14.83
CA PRO A 133 -1.07 -2.29 -15.65
C PRO A 133 -1.82 -1.77 -16.89
N GLY A 134 -1.82 -0.45 -17.06
CA GLY A 134 -2.51 0.26 -18.14
C GLY A 134 -3.99 0.56 -17.87
N GLU A 135 -4.55 0.09 -16.76
CA GLU A 135 -5.92 0.43 -16.36
C GLU A 135 -5.97 1.73 -15.57
N GLN A 136 -7.15 2.33 -15.60
CA GLN A 136 -7.50 3.53 -14.84
C GLN A 136 -8.56 3.20 -13.79
N MET A 137 -8.44 3.85 -12.64
CA MET A 137 -9.39 3.79 -11.54
C MET A 137 -9.82 5.20 -11.16
N MET A 138 -11.10 5.37 -10.88
CA MET A 138 -11.60 6.61 -10.26
C MET A 138 -11.82 6.38 -8.77
N ILE A 139 -10.99 7.03 -7.98
CA ILE A 139 -11.17 7.21 -6.54
C ILE A 139 -12.25 8.27 -6.35
N ARG A 140 -13.23 7.97 -5.52
CA ARG A 140 -14.29 8.89 -5.12
C ARG A 140 -14.23 9.06 -3.61
N ALA A 141 -14.09 10.29 -3.16
CA ALA A 141 -14.03 10.65 -1.76
C ALA A 141 -15.10 11.69 -1.45
N GLN A 142 -15.84 11.50 -0.36
CA GLN A 142 -16.84 12.45 0.10
C GLN A 142 -16.25 13.20 1.29
N VAL A 143 -16.16 14.53 1.20
CA VAL A 143 -15.62 15.35 2.29
C VAL A 143 -16.74 16.10 3.02
N ASN A 144 -16.60 16.21 4.34
CA ASN A 144 -17.45 17.04 5.19
C ASN A 144 -16.58 17.61 6.33
N PRO A 145 -16.38 18.94 6.45
CA PRO A 145 -17.09 20.03 5.76
C PRO A 145 -16.90 20.11 4.23
N ALA A 146 -17.84 20.81 3.58
CA ALA A 146 -17.81 21.08 2.15
C ALA A 146 -16.57 21.91 1.75
N VAL A 147 -16.07 21.71 0.53
CA VAL A 147 -14.91 22.45 0.02
C VAL A 147 -15.33 23.88 -0.29
N GLY A 148 -14.55 24.86 0.16
CA GLY A 148 -14.83 26.28 -0.08
C GLY A 148 -14.54 26.68 -1.53
N ASP A 149 -15.39 27.55 -2.09
CA ASP A 149 -15.25 28.07 -3.47
C ASP A 149 -13.90 28.79 -3.70
N ASN A 150 -13.38 28.70 -4.94
CA ASN A 150 -12.13 29.36 -5.36
C ASN A 150 -10.89 28.98 -4.54
N THR A 151 -10.86 27.78 -3.97
CA THR A 151 -9.71 27.25 -3.24
C THR A 151 -8.94 26.24 -4.08
N THR A 152 -7.61 26.20 -3.92
CA THR A 152 -6.75 25.17 -4.53
C THR A 152 -6.48 24.08 -3.51
N ASN A 153 -6.97 22.88 -3.81
CA ASN A 153 -6.94 21.74 -2.91
C ASN A 153 -6.11 20.60 -3.50
N MET A 154 -5.82 19.58 -2.70
CA MET A 154 -5.02 18.44 -3.12
C MET A 154 -5.57 17.14 -2.56
N VAL A 155 -5.62 16.12 -3.41
CA VAL A 155 -5.89 14.74 -3.02
C VAL A 155 -4.61 13.93 -3.21
N VAL A 156 -4.32 13.07 -2.24
CA VAL A 156 -3.16 12.19 -2.22
C VAL A 156 -3.64 10.77 -1.95
N ALA A 157 -3.22 9.82 -2.78
CA ALA A 157 -3.46 8.40 -2.57
C ALA A 157 -2.12 7.67 -2.44
N VAL A 158 -2.05 6.72 -1.50
CA VAL A 158 -0.84 5.96 -1.18
C VAL A 158 -1.15 4.47 -1.26
N THR A 159 -0.35 3.74 -2.02
CA THR A 159 -0.45 2.28 -2.13
C THR A 159 0.21 1.59 -0.94
N PRO A 160 -0.11 0.31 -0.66
CA PRO A 160 0.57 -0.48 0.37
C PRO A 160 2.07 -0.65 0.15
N SER A 161 2.53 -0.51 -1.10
CA SER A 161 3.95 -0.51 -1.47
C SER A 161 4.65 0.82 -1.20
N GLY A 162 3.94 1.84 -0.72
CA GLY A 162 4.46 3.17 -0.40
C GLY A 162 4.54 4.11 -1.60
N ILE A 163 4.01 3.71 -2.77
CA ILE A 163 3.96 4.58 -3.94
C ILE A 163 2.83 5.59 -3.73
N THR A 164 3.18 6.86 -3.89
CA THR A 164 2.28 7.98 -3.66
C THR A 164 1.93 8.65 -4.97
N VAL A 165 0.66 9.02 -5.13
CA VAL A 165 0.16 9.82 -6.25
C VAL A 165 -0.66 10.97 -5.71
N SER A 166 -0.53 12.15 -6.31
CA SER A 166 -1.28 13.34 -5.90
C SER A 166 -1.82 14.10 -7.10
N ALA A 167 -2.96 14.77 -6.91
CA ALA A 167 -3.54 15.66 -7.89
C ALA A 167 -4.15 16.89 -7.21
N HIS A 168 -4.06 18.04 -7.88
CA HIS A 168 -4.73 19.25 -7.45
C HIS A 168 -6.13 19.33 -8.04
N PHE A 169 -7.05 19.93 -7.29
CA PHE A 169 -8.41 20.22 -7.75
C PHE A 169 -8.90 21.53 -7.17
N SER A 170 -9.86 22.14 -7.84
CA SER A 170 -10.60 23.31 -7.38
C SER A 170 -12.10 23.07 -7.63
N PRO A 171 -12.98 23.72 -6.86
CA PRO A 171 -14.41 23.81 -7.17
C PRO A 171 -14.68 24.43 -8.55
#